data_AF-A0A139SL38-F1
#
_entry.id   AF-A0A139SL38-F1
#
_cell.length_a   1.000
_cell.length_b   1.000
_cell.length_c   1.000
_cell.angle_alpha   90.00
_cell.angle_beta   90.00
_cell.angle_gamma   90.00
#
_symmetry.space_group_name_H-M   'P 1'
#
loop_
_entity.id
_entity.type
_entity.pdbx_description
1 polymer ?
#
loop_
_entity_poly.entity_id
_entity_poly.type
_entity_poly.pdbx_seq_one_letter_code
_entity_poly.pdbx_strand_id
1 'polypeptide(L)'
;MSTESQPAAHGGDHHAAEDNKFQIYVKIAMLLAVITGIEIVIIFFPWAKWLIVTSLVVLSVVKFLYVIFYFMHLRWDKAFCTVLFFIGMIMAGGTVWALMAIFGAADSVPLTSLPQ
;
A
#
# COMPACT_ATOMS: atom_id res chain seq x y z
N MET A 1 -36.47 40.78 -37.81
CA MET A 1 -37.08 39.57 -37.21
C MET A 1 -35.97 38.87 -36.46
N SER A 2 -35.96 39.04 -35.15
CA SER A 2 -34.93 38.54 -34.24
C SER A 2 -35.15 37.05 -34.00
N THR A 3 -34.12 36.25 -34.20
CA THR A 3 -34.02 34.93 -33.56
C THR A 3 -32.62 34.81 -33.00
N GLU A 4 -32.49 35.22 -31.73
CA GLU A 4 -31.48 34.69 -30.83
C GLU A 4 -31.72 33.19 -30.68
N SER A 5 -30.73 32.38 -31.04
CA SER A 5 -30.66 30.98 -30.66
C SER A 5 -29.49 30.85 -29.68
N GLN A 6 -29.84 30.85 -28.40
CA GLN A 6 -28.96 30.63 -27.25
C GLN A 6 -28.01 29.44 -27.47
N PRO A 7 -26.74 29.52 -27.01
CA PRO A 7 -25.92 28.33 -26.90
C PRO A 7 -26.48 27.50 -25.75
N ALA A 8 -26.83 26.24 -26.03
CA ALA A 8 -27.20 25.28 -25.03
C ALA A 8 -26.04 25.08 -24.05
N ALA A 9 -26.16 25.65 -22.85
CA ALA A 9 -25.32 25.33 -21.71
C ALA A 9 -25.68 23.91 -21.24
N HIS A 10 -25.01 22.91 -21.79
CA HIS A 10 -25.10 21.51 -21.37
C HIS A 10 -23.69 20.97 -21.12
N GLY A 11 -23.10 21.34 -19.99
CA GLY A 11 -21.74 20.89 -19.63
C GLY A 11 -21.38 20.95 -18.14
N GLY A 12 -22.32 21.29 -17.24
CA GLY A 12 -22.01 21.58 -15.83
C GLY A 12 -21.87 20.35 -14.92
N ASP A 13 -22.50 19.23 -15.23
CA ASP A 13 -22.69 18.16 -14.23
C ASP A 13 -21.67 17.02 -14.28
N HIS A 14 -20.91 16.88 -15.37
CA HIS A 14 -19.90 15.81 -15.50
C HIS A 14 -18.54 16.16 -14.89
N HIS A 15 -18.20 17.44 -14.74
CA HIS A 15 -16.91 17.86 -14.18
C HIS A 15 -16.87 17.79 -12.64
N ALA A 16 -18.00 18.04 -11.96
CA ALA A 16 -18.07 18.02 -10.50
C ALA A 16 -17.84 16.63 -9.88
N ALA A 17 -18.15 15.55 -10.61
CA ALA A 17 -17.96 14.19 -10.13
C ALA A 17 -16.49 13.73 -10.18
N GLU A 18 -15.71 14.21 -11.15
CA GLU A 18 -14.30 13.86 -11.32
C GLU A 18 -13.41 14.58 -10.30
N ASP A 19 -13.70 15.86 -10.03
CA ASP A 19 -12.99 16.65 -9.03
C ASP A 19 -13.05 16.02 -7.63
N ASN A 20 -14.20 15.45 -7.26
CA ASN A 20 -14.39 14.82 -5.95
C ASN A 20 -13.49 13.59 -5.75
N LYS A 21 -13.28 12.77 -6.79
CA LYS A 21 -12.40 11.60 -6.72
C LYS A 21 -10.95 12.01 -6.55
N PHE A 22 -10.50 13.00 -7.32
CA PHE A 22 -9.15 13.55 -7.21
C PHE A 22 -8.87 14.10 -5.80
N GLN A 23 -9.81 14.86 -5.23
CA GLN A 23 -9.71 15.39 -3.86
C GLN A 23 -9.60 14.29 -2.81
N ILE A 24 -10.27 13.15 -3.00
CA ILE A 24 -10.16 12.00 -2.09
C ILE A 24 -8.75 11.41 -2.14
N TYR A 25 -8.17 11.19 -3.33
CA TYR A 25 -6.81 10.66 -3.45
C TYR A 25 -5.76 11.60 -2.85
N VAL A 26 -5.89 12.91 -3.08
CA VAL A 26 -4.98 13.91 -2.51
C VAL A 26 -5.06 13.94 -0.98
N LYS A 27 -6.28 13.88 -0.40
CA LYS A 27 -6.46 13.82 1.06
C LYS A 27 -5.78 12.59 1.67
N ILE A 28 -5.86 11.46 0.99
CA ILE A 28 -5.25 10.20 1.45
C ILE A 28 -3.74 10.26 1.34
N ALA A 29 -3.19 10.75 0.22
CA ALA A 29 -1.75 10.96 0.08
C ALA A 29 -1.21 11.89 1.18
N MET A 30 -1.93 12.96 1.50
CA MET A 30 -1.59 13.86 2.61
C MET A 30 -1.61 13.11 3.96
N LEU A 31 -2.64 12.30 4.22
CA LEU A 31 -2.70 11.48 5.45
C LEU A 31 -1.49 10.53 5.56
N LEU A 32 -1.12 9.86 4.46
CA LEU A 32 0.04 8.97 4.44
C LEU A 32 1.34 9.73 4.72
N ALA A 33 1.49 10.92 4.13
CA ALA A 33 2.64 11.78 4.38
C ALA A 33 2.74 12.19 5.86
N VAL A 34 1.60 12.53 6.50
CA VAL A 34 1.56 12.83 7.93
C VAL A 34 1.95 11.62 8.78
N ILE A 35 1.44 10.43 8.47
CA ILE A 35 1.79 9.19 9.17
C ILE A 35 3.30 8.92 9.05
N THR A 36 3.90 9.15 7.87
CA THR A 36 5.37 9.03 7.68
C THR A 36 6.13 10.08 8.49
N GLY A 37 5.65 11.32 8.54
CA GLY A 37 6.26 12.36 9.38
C GLY A 37 6.27 11.98 10.86
N ILE A 38 5.15 11.46 11.37
CA ILE A 38 5.02 10.97 12.75
C ILE A 38 5.97 9.79 13.00
N GLU A 39 6.07 8.86 12.05
CA GLU A 39 6.98 7.71 12.14
C GLU A 39 8.44 8.15 12.33
N ILE A 40 8.91 9.12 11.55
CA ILE A 40 10.27 9.66 11.67
C ILE A 40 10.49 10.29 13.05
N VAL A 41 9.51 11.02 13.58
CA VAL A 41 9.59 11.62 14.93
C VAL A 41 9.68 10.53 16.01
N ILE A 42 8.92 9.45 15.88
CA ILE A 42 8.94 8.33 16.83
C ILE A 42 10.30 7.61 16.81
N ILE A 43 10.90 7.41 15.64
CA ILE A 43 12.24 6.81 15.51
C ILE A 43 13.30 7.61 16.26
N PHE A 44 13.15 8.93 16.30
CA PHE A 44 14.09 9.81 16.99
C PHE A 44 13.97 9.75 18.52
N PHE A 45 12.91 9.15 19.05
CA PHE A 45 12.70 9.03 20.49
C PHE A 45 13.42 7.79 21.05
N PRO A 46 14.17 7.90 22.16
CA PRO A 46 14.93 6.77 22.73
C PRO A 46 14.04 5.79 23.52
N TRP A 47 13.11 5.13 22.83
CA TRP A 47 12.29 4.05 23.39
C TRP A 47 12.95 2.67 23.27
N ALA A 48 12.30 1.66 23.85
CA ALA A 48 12.70 0.27 23.67
C ALA A 48 12.73 -0.09 22.18
N LYS A 49 13.89 -0.56 21.70
CA LYS A 49 14.15 -0.91 20.28
C LYS A 49 13.06 -1.82 19.69
N TRP A 50 12.53 -2.74 20.50
CA TRP A 50 11.49 -3.66 20.08
C TRP A 50 10.19 -2.95 19.70
N LEU A 51 9.76 -1.95 20.49
CA LEU A 51 8.58 -1.15 20.18
C LEU A 51 8.75 -0.34 18.91
N ILE A 52 9.94 0.22 18.67
CA ILE A 52 10.26 0.96 17.45
C ILE A 52 10.13 0.03 16.25
N VAL A 53 10.79 -1.13 16.27
CA VAL A 53 10.73 -2.10 15.16
C VAL A 53 9.29 -2.56 14.89
N THR A 54 8.54 -2.92 15.93
CA THR A 54 7.13 -3.33 15.76
C THR A 54 6.29 -2.21 15.17
N SER A 55 6.46 -0.97 15.64
CA SER A 55 5.71 0.18 15.12
C SER A 55 6.02 0.45 13.64
N LEU A 56 7.29 0.36 13.22
CA LEU A 56 7.72 0.56 11.84
C LEU A 56 7.15 -0.52 10.91
N VAL A 57 7.15 -1.77 11.35
CA VAL A 57 6.55 -2.88 10.58
C VAL A 57 5.05 -2.67 10.43
N VAL A 58 4.34 -2.36 11.53
CA VAL A 58 2.89 -2.11 11.50
C VAL A 58 2.56 -0.90 10.62
N LEU A 59 3.27 0.21 10.79
CA LEU A 59 3.06 1.43 10.01
C LEU A 59 3.38 1.22 8.52
N SER A 60 4.36 0.39 8.18
CA SER A 60 4.69 0.03 6.80
C SER A 60 3.57 -0.79 6.16
N VAL A 61 3.07 -1.83 6.86
CA VAL A 61 1.94 -2.64 6.38
C VAL A 61 0.69 -1.78 6.21
N VAL A 62 0.36 -0.93 7.18
CA VAL A 62 -0.82 -0.05 7.11
C VAL A 62 -0.70 0.91 5.93
N LYS A 63 0.44 1.58 5.75
CA LYS A 63 0.67 2.48 4.62
C LYS A 63 0.50 1.75 3.29
N PHE A 64 1.11 0.57 3.17
CA PHE A 64 1.02 -0.26 1.98
C PHE A 64 -0.42 -0.63 1.63
N LEU A 65 -1.19 -1.14 2.60
CA LEU A 65 -2.61 -1.43 2.41
C LEU A 65 -3.38 -0.18 1.98
N TYR A 66 -3.13 0.96 2.64
CA TYR A 66 -3.82 2.20 2.31
C TYR A 66 -3.53 2.67 0.87
N VAL A 67 -2.28 2.55 0.40
CA VAL A 67 -1.91 2.84 -1.00
C VAL A 67 -2.66 1.91 -1.95
N ILE A 68 -2.72 0.62 -1.66
CA ILE A 68 -3.33 -0.35 -2.59
C ILE A 68 -4.85 -0.22 -2.63
N PHE A 69 -5.50 -0.05 -1.48
CA PHE A 69 -6.96 0.09 -1.42
C PHE A 69 -7.46 1.40 -2.04
N TYR A 70 -6.72 2.49 -1.86
CA TYR A 70 -7.14 3.80 -2.30
C TYR A 70 -6.44 4.26 -3.57
N PHE A 71 -5.11 4.28 -3.62
CA PHE A 71 -4.35 4.76 -4.78
C PHE A 71 -4.47 3.82 -5.99
N MET A 72 -4.63 2.51 -5.74
CA MET A 72 -4.93 1.51 -6.77
C MET A 72 -6.44 1.28 -6.96
N HIS A 73 -7.31 2.27 -6.69
CA HIS A 73 -8.70 2.27 -7.17
C HIS A 73 -9.61 1.07 -6.76
N LEU A 74 -9.16 0.15 -5.90
CA LEU A 74 -9.81 -1.13 -5.56
C LEU A 74 -11.16 -0.98 -4.86
N ARG A 75 -11.43 0.17 -4.23
CA ARG A 75 -12.76 0.46 -3.67
C ARG A 75 -13.82 0.65 -4.77
N TRP A 76 -13.41 1.02 -5.98
CA TRP A 76 -14.30 1.25 -7.12
C TRP A 76 -14.14 0.22 -8.24
N ASP A 77 -13.01 -0.47 -8.28
CA ASP A 77 -12.76 -1.60 -9.18
C ASP A 77 -13.28 -2.91 -8.57
N LYS A 78 -13.59 -3.91 -9.41
CA LYS A 78 -14.17 -5.18 -8.93
C LYS A 78 -13.19 -5.85 -7.97
N ALA A 79 -13.72 -6.46 -6.89
CA ALA A 79 -12.96 -7.19 -5.86
C ALA A 79 -11.94 -8.22 -6.41
N PHE A 80 -12.05 -8.58 -7.69
CA PHE A 80 -11.09 -9.36 -8.46
C PHE A 80 -9.64 -8.83 -8.42
N CYS A 81 -9.41 -7.51 -8.57
CA CYS A 81 -8.06 -6.95 -8.49
C CYS A 81 -7.47 -7.09 -7.07
N THR A 82 -8.30 -6.96 -6.03
CA THR A 82 -7.90 -7.21 -4.63
C THR A 82 -7.52 -8.68 -4.43
N VAL A 83 -8.30 -9.61 -4.99
CA VAL A 83 -8.03 -11.06 -4.89
C VAL A 83 -6.71 -11.43 -5.58
N LEU A 84 -6.46 -10.94 -6.81
CA LEU A 84 -5.20 -11.16 -7.51
C LEU A 84 -4.00 -10.63 -6.72
N PHE A 85 -4.14 -9.44 -6.14
CA PHE A 85 -3.10 -8.84 -5.31
C PHE A 85 -2.82 -9.67 -4.04
N PHE A 86 -3.86 -10.16 -3.36
CA PHE A 86 -3.72 -11.04 -2.20
C PHE A 86 -3.07 -12.38 -2.56
N ILE A 87 -3.43 -12.99 -3.69
CA ILE A 87 -2.78 -14.20 -4.19
C ILE A 87 -1.28 -13.94 -4.42
N GLY A 88 -0.94 -12.81 -5.03
CA GLY A 88 0.45 -12.37 -5.21
C GLY A 88 1.19 -12.19 -3.88
N MET A 89 0.56 -11.55 -2.89
CA MET A 89 1.13 -11.37 -1.55
C MET A 89 1.38 -12.70 -0.84
N ILE A 90 0.43 -13.63 -0.90
CA ILE A 90 0.54 -14.97 -0.31
C ILE A 90 1.64 -15.77 -1.03
N MET A 91 1.70 -15.70 -2.35
CA MET A 91 2.76 -16.35 -3.13
C MET A 91 4.14 -15.79 -2.79
N ALA A 92 4.29 -14.46 -2.73
CA ALA A 92 5.56 -13.82 -2.38
C ALA A 92 5.98 -14.11 -0.93
N GLY A 93 5.04 -14.03 0.02
CA GLY A 93 5.30 -14.40 1.42
C GLY A 93 5.66 -15.88 1.56
N GLY A 94 4.94 -16.74 0.84
CA GLY A 94 5.16 -18.18 0.79
C GLY A 94 6.52 -18.56 0.19
N THR A 95 6.97 -17.89 -0.88
CA THR A 95 8.30 -18.15 -1.45
C THR A 95 9.42 -17.69 -0.53
N VAL A 96 9.30 -16.52 0.11
CA VAL A 96 10.29 -16.07 1.12
C VAL A 96 10.34 -17.04 2.30
N TRP A 97 9.18 -17.48 2.79
CA TRP A 97 9.10 -18.48 3.87
C TRP A 97 9.72 -19.81 3.46
N ALA A 98 9.42 -20.29 2.25
CA ALA A 98 9.98 -21.53 1.71
C ALA A 98 11.51 -21.44 1.57
N LEU A 99 12.04 -20.31 1.09
CA LEU A 99 13.48 -20.08 0.99
C LEU A 99 14.14 -20.07 2.38
N MET A 100 13.53 -19.41 3.37
CA MET A 100 14.04 -19.48 4.75
C MET A 100 14.01 -20.90 5.31
N ALA A 101 12.96 -21.68 5.02
CA ALA A 101 12.87 -23.07 5.45
C ALA A 101 13.93 -23.96 4.78
N ILE A 102 14.20 -23.77 3.49
CA ILE A 102 15.24 -24.50 2.74
C ILE A 102 16.64 -24.14 3.24
N PHE A 103 16.96 -22.86 3.41
CA PHE A 103 18.27 -22.43 3.92
C PHE A 103 18.47 -22.71 5.41
N GLY A 104 17.40 -22.83 6.18
CA GLY A 104 17.43 -23.25 7.59
C GLY A 104 17.42 -24.77 7.78
N ALA A 105 17.21 -25.56 6.73
CA ALA A 105 17.23 -27.02 6.82
C ALA A 105 18.66 -27.52 7.07
N ALA A 106 18.79 -28.45 8.03
CA ALA A 106 20.05 -28.99 8.53
C ALA A 106 20.93 -29.68 7.45
N ASP A 107 20.35 -30.01 6.29
CA ASP A 107 21.06 -30.63 5.16
C ASP A 107 21.94 -29.63 4.37
N SER A 108 21.93 -28.34 4.73
CA SER A 108 22.83 -27.32 4.19
C SER A 108 24.18 -27.23 4.93
N VAL A 109 24.40 -28.07 5.96
CA VAL A 109 25.69 -28.16 6.65
C VAL A 109 26.73 -28.78 5.71
N PRO A 110 27.81 -28.05 5.34
CA PRO A 110 28.83 -28.58 4.44
C PRO A 110 29.54 -29.77 5.08
N LEU A 111 29.75 -30.84 4.31
CA LEU A 111 30.46 -32.08 4.69
C LEU A 111 31.90 -31.86 5.22
N THR A 112 32.40 -30.63 5.17
CA THR A 112 33.68 -30.18 5.74
C THR A 112 33.71 -30.13 7.27
N SER A 113 32.57 -30.25 7.97
CA SER A 113 32.51 -30.23 9.44
C SER A 113 32.57 -31.61 10.10
N LEU A 114 32.82 -32.69 9.36
CA LEU A 114 33.07 -34.01 9.97
C LEU A 114 34.48 -34.06 10.57
N PRO A 115 34.65 -34.46 11.84
CA PRO A 115 35.97 -34.79 12.37
C PRO A 115 36.53 -35.96 11.54
N GLN A 116 37.68 -35.76 10.90
CA GLN A 116 38.51 -36.83 10.34
C GLN A 116 39.15 -37.63 11.46
#